data_AF-A0A2C6DQP6-F1
#
_entry.id   AF-A0A2C6DQP6-F1
#
_cell.length_a   1.000
_cell.length_b   1.000
_cell.length_c   1.000
_cell.angle_alpha   90.00
_cell.angle_beta   90.00
_cell.angle_gamma   90.00
#
_symmetry.space_group_name_H-M   'P 1'
#
loop_
_entity.id
_entity.type
_entity.pdbx_description
1 polymer ?
#
loop_
_entity_poly.entity_id
_entity_poly.type
_entity_poly.pdbx_seq_one_letter_code
_entity_poly.pdbx_strand_id
1 'polypeptide(L)'
;MTWYADEILIPASDEVIQYIAADPQLSPFTYVIPDLNDYPWYSPGHQHNLPAKGLVVIRPVKSAGDHAATWYGEPFIEWSALTNLQADSALLNSDVEKIHNPDSLPPQTFRRYLFALAQKLNTTVVYYSGAMWGGSIDYESVLAYSPRHESVFNTNPDFDSEHDSAESALCLGLAAIGISTAVFFAPHTRSFPWQDYAIKLNNG
;
A
#
# COMPACT_ATOMS: atom_id res chain seq x y z
N MET A 1 -18.35 0.52 -12.16
CA MET A 1 -17.83 1.19 -10.95
C MET A 1 -16.33 1.31 -11.13
N THR A 2 -15.76 2.46 -10.81
CA THR A 2 -14.30 2.68 -10.83
C THR A 2 -13.82 2.66 -9.39
N TRP A 3 -12.75 1.93 -9.14
CA TRP A 3 -12.10 1.85 -7.84
C TRP A 3 -10.59 1.94 -8.05
N TYR A 4 -9.88 2.56 -7.11
CA TYR A 4 -8.43 2.70 -7.17
C TYR A 4 -7.89 2.86 -5.75
N ALA A 5 -6.63 2.48 -5.55
CA ALA A 5 -5.91 2.70 -4.30
C ALA A 5 -4.42 2.86 -4.57
N ASP A 6 -3.81 3.82 -3.89
CA ASP A 6 -2.38 4.11 -3.90
C ASP A 6 -1.95 4.35 -2.45
N GLU A 7 -1.39 3.32 -1.84
CA GLU A 7 -1.28 3.21 -0.40
C GLU A 7 0.07 2.66 0.03
N ILE A 8 0.62 3.19 1.11
CA ILE A 8 1.72 2.58 1.84
C ILE A 8 1.12 1.79 3.02
N LEU A 9 1.46 0.50 3.11
CA LEU A 9 0.97 -0.44 4.11
C LEU A 9 2.15 -0.92 4.96
N ILE A 10 2.02 -0.82 6.29
CA ILE A 10 3.09 -1.17 7.24
C ILE A 10 2.48 -1.91 8.43
N PRO A 11 3.00 -3.09 8.84
CA PRO A 11 2.61 -3.70 10.11
C PRO A 11 2.78 -2.70 11.25
N ALA A 12 1.74 -2.51 12.05
CA ALA A 12 1.84 -1.60 13.17
C ALA A 12 2.80 -2.13 14.24
N SER A 13 3.55 -1.23 14.85
CA SER A 13 4.25 -1.42 16.12
C SER A 13 4.25 -0.06 16.84
N ASP A 14 4.59 -0.04 18.12
CA ASP A 14 4.65 1.22 18.87
C ASP A 14 5.70 2.17 18.25
N GLU A 15 6.82 1.63 17.76
CA GLU A 15 7.87 2.37 17.08
C GLU A 15 7.42 2.90 15.72
N VAL A 16 6.70 2.09 14.92
CA VAL A 16 6.15 2.53 13.63
C VAL A 16 5.15 3.65 13.85
N ILE A 17 4.18 3.46 14.75
CA ILE A 17 3.15 4.46 15.04
C ILE A 17 3.80 5.76 15.54
N GLN A 18 4.75 5.68 16.48
CA GLN A 18 5.44 6.85 17.00
C GLN A 18 6.24 7.59 15.91
N TYR A 19 6.96 6.86 15.06
CA TYR A 19 7.74 7.45 13.98
C TYR A 19 6.85 8.17 12.96
N ILE A 20 5.78 7.52 12.51
CA ILE A 20 4.87 8.07 11.50
C ILE A 20 4.05 9.23 12.07
N ALA A 21 3.58 9.13 13.32
CA ALA A 21 2.88 10.22 13.98
C ALA A 21 3.76 11.48 14.10
N ALA A 22 5.06 11.31 14.36
CA ALA A 22 5.99 12.43 14.48
C ALA A 22 6.37 13.06 13.12
N ASP A 23 6.10 12.39 11.99
CA ASP A 23 6.40 12.92 10.66
C ASP A 23 5.28 13.85 10.18
N PRO A 24 5.53 15.15 9.98
CA PRO A 24 4.51 16.11 9.57
C PRO A 24 4.04 15.91 8.11
N GLN A 25 4.79 15.19 7.28
CA GLN A 25 4.39 14.86 5.91
C GLN A 25 3.46 13.65 5.87
N LEU A 26 3.70 12.65 6.72
CA LEU A 26 2.96 11.40 6.72
C LEU A 26 1.72 11.43 7.61
N SER A 27 1.84 12.01 8.81
CA SER A 27 0.78 11.95 9.83
C SER A 27 -0.58 12.44 9.35
N PRO A 28 -0.74 13.51 8.53
CA PRO A 28 -2.06 13.96 8.08
C PRO A 28 -2.79 12.96 7.18
N PHE A 29 -2.06 11.99 6.61
CA PHE A 29 -2.56 11.00 5.65
C PHE A 29 -2.52 9.57 6.22
N THR A 30 -2.25 9.43 7.52
CA THR A 30 -2.01 8.14 8.16
C THR A 30 -3.23 7.69 8.96
N TYR A 31 -3.55 6.41 8.82
CA TYR A 31 -4.61 5.70 9.51
C TYR A 31 -4.03 4.46 10.20
N VAL A 32 -4.45 4.19 11.43
CA VAL A 32 -4.02 3.04 12.22
C VAL A 32 -5.23 2.15 12.51
N ILE A 33 -5.27 0.98 11.88
CA ILE A 33 -6.35 0.01 12.01
C ILE A 33 -5.90 -1.07 13.02
N PRO A 34 -6.34 -1.03 14.29
CA PRO A 34 -5.87 -1.97 15.30
C PRO A 34 -6.40 -3.39 15.06
N ASP A 35 -7.65 -3.51 14.62
CA ASP A 35 -8.35 -4.76 14.31
C ASP A 35 -9.55 -4.49 13.38
N LEU A 36 -10.22 -5.57 12.95
CA LEU A 36 -11.43 -5.52 12.11
C LEU A 36 -12.57 -6.35 12.72
N ASN A 37 -12.60 -6.49 14.06
CA ASN A 37 -13.54 -7.37 14.74
C ASN A 37 -14.99 -6.94 14.55
N ASP A 38 -15.24 -5.63 14.51
CA ASP A 38 -16.56 -5.04 14.32
C ASP A 38 -16.89 -4.73 12.85
N TYR A 39 -16.01 -5.09 11.90
CA TYR A 39 -16.27 -4.87 10.49
C TYR A 39 -17.43 -5.78 10.00
N PRO A 40 -18.45 -5.25 9.30
CA PRO A 40 -19.60 -6.01 8.85
C PRO A 40 -19.26 -6.87 7.63
N TRP A 41 -18.55 -7.97 7.85
CA TRP A 41 -18.16 -8.90 6.79
C TRP A 41 -19.37 -9.49 6.08
N TYR A 42 -19.37 -9.42 4.75
CA TYR A 42 -20.45 -9.97 3.93
C TYR A 42 -20.55 -11.51 4.04
N SER A 43 -19.42 -12.20 4.24
CA SER A 43 -19.37 -13.64 4.44
C SER A 43 -18.12 -14.04 5.23
N PRO A 44 -18.16 -15.09 6.08
CA PRO A 44 -17.00 -15.57 6.83
C PRO A 44 -15.79 -15.89 5.95
N GLY A 45 -16.00 -16.36 4.71
CA GLY A 45 -14.93 -16.67 3.76
C GLY A 45 -14.19 -15.46 3.19
N HIS A 46 -14.67 -14.23 3.45
CA HIS A 46 -14.02 -12.98 3.03
C HIS A 46 -13.27 -12.29 4.17
N GLN A 47 -13.31 -12.87 5.38
CA GLN A 47 -12.57 -12.33 6.51
C GLN A 47 -11.07 -12.45 6.26
N HIS A 48 -10.34 -11.42 6.66
CA HIS A 48 -8.89 -11.45 6.68
C HIS A 48 -8.37 -11.01 8.04
N ASN A 49 -7.18 -11.48 8.41
CA ASN A 49 -6.53 -11.04 9.63
C ASN A 49 -5.85 -9.68 9.44
N LEU A 50 -5.38 -9.11 10.54
CA LEU A 50 -4.35 -8.08 10.58
C LEU A 50 -3.14 -8.60 11.37
N PRO A 51 -1.96 -7.93 11.27
CA PRO A 51 -0.84 -8.19 12.16
C PRO A 51 -1.25 -7.95 13.63
N ALA A 52 -0.52 -8.54 14.58
CA ALA A 52 -0.93 -8.58 15.99
C ALA A 52 -1.16 -7.21 16.66
N LYS A 53 -0.55 -6.15 16.12
CA LYS A 53 -0.69 -4.77 16.61
C LYS A 53 -1.51 -3.89 15.66
N GLY A 54 -2.10 -4.49 14.62
CA GLY A 54 -2.84 -3.81 13.58
C GLY A 54 -1.99 -3.45 12.36
N LEU A 55 -2.53 -2.52 11.58
CA LEU A 55 -1.98 -2.07 10.30
C LEU A 55 -1.93 -0.55 10.27
N VAL A 56 -0.80 0.01 9.84
CA VAL A 56 -0.67 1.41 9.46
C VAL A 56 -0.87 1.53 7.96
N VAL A 57 -1.76 2.44 7.55
CA VAL A 57 -2.05 2.77 6.16
C VAL A 57 -1.81 4.25 5.94
N ILE A 58 -0.98 4.60 4.96
CA ILE A 58 -0.75 5.99 4.54
C ILE A 58 -1.38 6.17 3.16
N ARG A 59 -2.36 7.05 3.05
CA ARG A 59 -3.14 7.23 1.82
C ARG A 59 -3.77 8.62 1.67
N PRO A 60 -3.99 9.07 0.43
CA PRO A 60 -3.42 8.55 -0.82
C PRO A 60 -1.96 8.98 -1.04
N VAL A 61 -1.17 8.19 -1.78
CA VAL A 61 0.24 8.50 -2.11
C VAL A 61 0.52 8.28 -3.62
N LYS A 62 0.62 9.34 -4.42
CA LYS A 62 0.66 9.25 -5.90
C LYS A 62 1.52 10.36 -6.54
N SER A 63 1.63 10.36 -7.87
CA SER A 63 2.18 11.46 -8.70
C SER A 63 1.10 12.45 -9.15
N ALA A 64 1.36 13.76 -9.03
CA ALA A 64 0.55 14.85 -9.58
C ALA A 64 0.31 14.75 -11.09
N GLY A 65 1.25 14.11 -11.81
CA GLY A 65 1.20 13.97 -13.26
C GLY A 65 0.23 12.90 -13.73
N ASP A 66 -0.26 12.03 -12.83
CA ASP A 66 -1.21 10.99 -13.17
C ASP A 66 -2.62 11.59 -13.32
N HIS A 67 -3.27 11.36 -14.47
CA HIS A 67 -4.66 11.76 -14.70
C HIS A 67 -5.62 11.21 -13.63
N ALA A 68 -5.31 10.05 -13.04
CA ALA A 68 -6.07 9.45 -11.96
C ALA A 68 -5.95 10.22 -10.62
N ALA A 69 -5.01 11.16 -10.46
CA ALA A 69 -4.93 12.00 -9.27
C ALA A 69 -6.21 12.83 -9.05
N THR A 70 -6.88 13.22 -10.15
CA THR A 70 -8.17 13.93 -10.10
C THR A 70 -9.32 13.07 -9.59
N TRP A 71 -9.19 11.74 -9.65
CA TRP A 71 -10.28 10.84 -9.28
C TRP A 71 -10.47 10.79 -7.76
N TYR A 72 -9.39 10.87 -6.99
CA TYR A 72 -9.42 10.85 -5.52
C TYR A 72 -10.35 11.91 -4.92
N GLY A 73 -10.37 13.13 -5.47
CA GLY A 73 -11.18 14.22 -4.92
C GLY A 73 -10.81 14.64 -3.50
N GLU A 74 -9.68 14.15 -2.98
CA GLU A 74 -9.12 14.42 -1.65
C GLU A 74 -7.63 14.81 -1.76
N PRO A 75 -7.06 15.52 -0.77
CA PRO A 75 -5.62 15.76 -0.73
C PRO A 75 -4.84 14.45 -0.73
N PHE A 76 -3.65 14.44 -1.33
CA PHE A 76 -2.77 13.27 -1.38
C PHE A 76 -1.30 13.68 -1.18
N ILE A 77 -0.45 12.69 -0.86
CA ILE A 77 0.99 12.87 -0.80
C ILE A 77 1.59 12.65 -2.18
N GLU A 78 2.34 13.64 -2.65
CA GLU A 78 3.16 13.54 -3.85
C GLU A 78 4.39 12.65 -3.63
N TRP A 79 4.62 11.67 -4.51
CA TRP A 79 5.86 10.86 -4.48
C TRP A 79 7.12 11.72 -4.41
N SER A 80 7.14 12.83 -5.15
CA SER A 80 8.27 13.75 -5.22
C SER A 80 8.51 14.53 -3.92
N ALA A 81 7.53 14.60 -3.02
CA ALA A 81 7.68 15.24 -1.71
C ALA A 81 8.43 14.35 -0.71
N LEU A 82 8.33 13.02 -0.85
CA LEU A 82 8.90 12.03 0.06
C LEU A 82 10.37 11.75 -0.25
N THR A 83 11.26 12.63 0.23
CA THR A 83 12.69 12.58 -0.09
C THR A 83 13.62 12.67 1.12
N ASN A 84 13.06 12.87 2.32
CA ASN A 84 13.80 13.02 3.58
C ASN A 84 14.54 11.76 4.05
N LEU A 85 14.22 10.59 3.49
CA LEU A 85 14.95 9.33 3.67
C LEU A 85 15.41 8.80 2.31
N GLN A 86 16.63 8.26 2.22
CA GLN A 86 17.16 7.71 0.98
C GLN A 86 18.05 6.49 1.24
N ALA A 87 17.72 5.36 0.61
CA ALA A 87 18.55 4.17 0.59
C ALA A 87 19.57 4.23 -0.56
N ASP A 88 20.53 3.32 -0.56
CA ASP A 88 21.41 3.11 -1.70
C ASP A 88 20.60 2.52 -2.87
N SER A 89 20.72 3.12 -4.06
CA SER A 89 20.07 2.65 -5.28
C SER A 89 20.53 1.25 -5.69
N ALA A 90 21.72 0.82 -5.28
CA ALA A 90 22.23 -0.53 -5.57
C ALA A 90 21.41 -1.64 -4.89
N LEU A 91 20.60 -1.31 -3.89
CA LEU A 91 19.71 -2.26 -3.20
C LEU A 91 18.37 -2.43 -3.90
N LEU A 92 18.03 -1.54 -4.84
CA LEU A 92 16.78 -1.62 -5.59
C LEU A 92 16.87 -2.70 -6.67
N ASN A 93 15.78 -3.44 -6.81
CA ASN A 93 15.63 -4.44 -7.85
C ASN A 93 15.47 -3.76 -9.21
N SER A 94 16.41 -4.03 -10.13
CA SER A 94 16.38 -3.52 -11.50
C SER A 94 15.24 -4.10 -12.32
N ASP A 95 14.67 -5.23 -11.91
CA ASP A 95 13.57 -5.88 -12.62
C ASP A 95 12.22 -5.17 -12.45
N VAL A 96 12.12 -4.15 -11.58
CA VAL A 96 10.93 -3.28 -11.50
C VAL A 96 10.59 -2.65 -12.85
N GLU A 97 11.58 -2.39 -13.70
CA GLU A 97 11.34 -1.80 -15.03
C GLU A 97 10.64 -2.77 -15.99
N LYS A 98 10.54 -4.06 -15.65
CA LYS A 98 9.80 -5.06 -16.42
C LYS A 98 8.29 -5.04 -16.13
N ILE A 99 7.83 -4.09 -15.31
CA ILE A 99 6.40 -3.92 -15.03
C ILE A 99 5.68 -3.36 -16.26
N HIS A 100 4.50 -3.93 -16.52
CA HIS A 100 3.72 -3.75 -17.74
C HIS A 100 3.20 -2.31 -17.98
N ASN A 101 3.22 -1.46 -16.94
CA ASN A 101 2.81 -0.06 -17.05
C ASN A 101 3.85 0.89 -16.41
N PRO A 102 4.72 1.54 -17.21
CA PRO A 102 5.74 2.45 -16.69
C PRO A 102 5.14 3.71 -16.05
N ASP A 103 3.92 4.10 -16.41
CA ASP A 103 3.24 5.26 -15.83
C ASP A 103 2.68 4.97 -14.43
N SER A 104 2.53 3.69 -14.08
CA SER A 104 2.12 3.24 -12.73
C SER A 104 3.32 2.92 -11.83
N LEU A 105 4.54 3.03 -12.34
CA LEU A 105 5.74 2.77 -11.57
C LEU A 105 6.13 3.98 -10.72
N PRO A 106 6.30 3.81 -9.40
CA PRO A 106 6.87 4.86 -8.59
C PRO A 106 8.32 5.18 -9.03
N PRO A 107 8.71 6.46 -9.10
CA PRO A 107 10.04 6.86 -9.52
C PRO A 107 11.10 6.31 -8.56
N GLN A 108 12.32 6.16 -9.05
CA GLN A 108 13.43 5.61 -8.26
C GLN A 108 13.65 6.36 -6.94
N THR A 109 13.44 7.68 -6.92
CA THR A 109 13.54 8.50 -5.70
C THR A 109 12.54 8.08 -4.61
N PHE A 110 11.30 7.80 -4.99
CA PHE A 110 10.27 7.35 -4.06
C PHE A 110 10.51 5.89 -3.65
N ARG A 111 10.96 5.02 -4.56
CA ARG A 111 11.37 3.64 -4.21
C ARG A 111 12.51 3.62 -3.19
N ARG A 112 13.52 4.49 -3.34
CA ARG A 112 14.62 4.65 -2.38
C ARG A 112 14.12 5.14 -1.02
N TYR A 113 13.12 6.03 -1.01
CA TYR A 113 12.47 6.47 0.21
C TYR A 113 11.76 5.31 0.93
N LEU A 114 10.96 4.51 0.21
CA LEU A 114 10.25 3.36 0.79
C LEU A 114 11.21 2.31 1.36
N PHE A 115 12.30 2.01 0.65
CA PHE A 115 13.33 1.10 1.16
C PHE A 115 13.99 1.69 2.42
N ALA A 116 14.37 2.96 2.40
CA ALA A 116 14.95 3.60 3.58
C ALA A 116 14.00 3.63 4.76
N LEU A 117 12.70 3.79 4.52
CA LEU A 117 11.66 3.70 5.53
C LEU A 117 11.58 2.29 6.13
N ALA A 118 11.59 1.24 5.30
CA ALA A 118 11.65 -0.15 5.76
C ALA A 118 12.89 -0.43 6.61
N GLN A 119 14.06 0.08 6.21
CA GLN A 119 15.29 -0.02 6.99
C GLN A 119 15.21 0.74 8.32
N LYS A 120 14.65 1.97 8.28
CA LYS A 120 14.51 2.83 9.46
C LYS A 120 13.59 2.22 10.51
N LEU A 121 12.48 1.65 10.06
CA LEU A 121 11.47 1.03 10.90
C LEU A 121 11.79 -0.43 11.24
N ASN A 122 12.80 -1.02 10.57
CA ASN A 122 13.16 -2.43 10.67
C ASN A 122 11.95 -3.37 10.50
N THR A 123 11.09 -3.06 9.54
CA THR A 123 9.89 -3.84 9.19
C THR A 123 9.67 -3.80 7.68
N THR A 124 8.79 -4.66 7.18
CA THR A 124 8.40 -4.63 5.77
C THR A 124 7.45 -3.46 5.51
N VAL A 125 7.74 -2.68 4.46
CA VAL A 125 6.87 -1.61 3.94
C VAL A 125 6.37 -2.04 2.58
N VAL A 126 5.06 -2.00 2.36
CA VAL A 126 4.45 -2.32 1.06
C VAL A 126 3.89 -1.06 0.44
N TYR A 127 4.15 -0.85 -0.84
CA TYR A 127 3.42 0.10 -1.67
C TYR A 127 2.50 -0.67 -2.59
N TYR A 128 1.20 -0.39 -2.50
CA TYR A 128 0.16 -0.94 -3.37
C TYR A 128 -0.36 0.16 -4.29
N SER A 129 -0.46 -0.14 -5.58
CA SER A 129 -1.15 0.69 -6.56
C SER A 129 -2.06 -0.18 -7.42
N GLY A 130 -3.32 0.18 -7.53
CA GLY A 130 -4.28 -0.59 -8.31
C GLY A 130 -5.44 0.26 -8.80
N ALA A 131 -6.01 -0.18 -9.92
CA ALA A 131 -7.27 0.35 -10.44
C ALA A 131 -8.16 -0.80 -10.94
N MET A 132 -9.46 -0.64 -10.74
CA MET A 132 -10.49 -1.53 -11.24
C MET A 132 -11.54 -0.73 -12.03
N TRP A 133 -11.94 -1.26 -13.17
CA TRP A 133 -13.00 -0.71 -14.00
C TRP A 133 -14.06 -1.76 -14.29
N GLY A 134 -15.32 -1.45 -13.99
CA GLY A 134 -16.43 -2.35 -14.29
C GLY A 134 -16.45 -3.65 -13.48
N GLY A 135 -15.68 -3.73 -12.39
CA GLY A 135 -15.53 -4.95 -11.57
C GLY A 135 -14.35 -5.83 -11.98
N SER A 136 -13.61 -5.45 -13.02
CA SER A 136 -12.37 -6.11 -13.43
C SER A 136 -11.16 -5.29 -13.00
N ILE A 137 -10.06 -5.97 -12.69
CA ILE A 137 -8.76 -5.35 -12.46
C ILE A 137 -8.27 -4.77 -13.79
N ASP A 138 -8.01 -3.48 -13.80
CA ASP A 138 -7.37 -2.77 -14.93
C ASP A 138 -5.85 -2.87 -14.79
N TYR A 139 -5.34 -2.60 -13.58
CA TYR A 139 -3.97 -2.96 -13.20
C TYR A 139 -3.86 -3.16 -11.68
N GLU A 140 -2.83 -3.91 -11.30
CA GLU A 140 -2.46 -4.09 -9.90
C GLU A 140 -0.94 -4.30 -9.79
N SER A 141 -0.29 -3.45 -8.98
CA SER A 141 1.15 -3.47 -8.75
C SER A 141 1.45 -3.35 -7.26
N VAL A 142 2.40 -4.17 -6.80
CA VAL A 142 2.86 -4.20 -5.42
C VAL A 142 4.38 -4.19 -5.39
N LEU A 143 4.93 -3.29 -4.58
CA LEU A 143 6.33 -3.24 -4.24
C LEU A 143 6.47 -3.48 -2.73
N ALA A 144 7.15 -4.55 -2.35
CA ALA A 144 7.39 -4.90 -0.95
C ALA A 144 8.87 -4.69 -0.61
N TYR A 145 9.13 -3.86 0.39
CA TYR A 145 10.46 -3.48 0.86
C TYR A 145 10.69 -4.10 2.22
N SER A 146 11.46 -5.18 2.29
CA SER A 146 12.02 -5.63 3.56
C SER A 146 13.25 -4.76 3.91
N PRO A 147 13.75 -4.80 5.15
CA PRO A 147 14.99 -4.08 5.51
C PRO A 147 16.23 -4.48 4.69
N ARG A 148 16.18 -5.59 3.93
CA ARG A 148 17.33 -6.17 3.22
C ARG A 148 17.15 -6.32 1.71
N HIS A 149 15.94 -6.35 1.21
CA HIS A 149 15.68 -6.54 -0.23
C HIS A 149 14.31 -5.97 -0.62
N GLU A 150 14.20 -5.60 -1.90
CA GLU A 150 12.96 -5.23 -2.58
C GLU A 150 12.40 -6.46 -3.33
N SER A 151 11.12 -6.72 -3.15
CA SER A 151 10.32 -7.70 -3.88
C SER A 151 9.24 -6.99 -4.68
N VAL A 152 8.93 -7.55 -5.84
CA VAL A 152 8.05 -6.94 -6.83
C VAL A 152 7.00 -7.98 -7.21
N PHE A 153 5.72 -7.64 -7.04
CA PHE A 153 4.60 -8.50 -7.39
C PHE A 153 3.66 -7.72 -8.30
N ASN A 154 3.26 -8.30 -9.42
CA ASN A 154 2.31 -7.69 -10.34
C ASN A 154 1.38 -8.75 -10.89
N THR A 155 0.14 -8.34 -11.14
CA THR A 155 -0.82 -9.18 -11.82
C THR A 155 -0.56 -9.01 -13.33
N ASN A 156 -0.18 -10.09 -14.03
CA ASN A 156 0.00 -10.06 -15.49
C ASN A 156 -1.39 -9.95 -16.15
N PRO A 157 -1.70 -8.87 -16.89
CA PRO A 157 -2.99 -8.72 -17.55
C PRO A 157 -3.04 -9.44 -18.91
N ASP A 158 -2.21 -10.45 -19.20
CA ASP A 158 -2.39 -11.28 -20.39
C ASP A 158 -3.79 -11.95 -20.35
N PHE A 159 -4.77 -11.25 -20.94
CA PHE A 159 -6.20 -11.54 -21.02
C PHE A 159 -6.54 -12.83 -21.79
N ASP A 160 -5.55 -13.69 -22.09
CA ASP A 160 -5.69 -14.86 -22.97
C ASP A 160 -5.35 -16.21 -22.32
N SER A 161 -5.05 -16.25 -21.01
CA SER A 161 -4.90 -17.54 -20.32
C SER A 161 -6.12 -17.83 -19.45
N GLU A 162 -6.86 -18.89 -19.81
CA GLU A 162 -7.86 -19.59 -19.00
C GLU A 162 -7.22 -20.17 -17.73
N HIS A 163 -6.62 -19.35 -16.87
CA HIS A 163 -6.02 -19.78 -15.60
C HIS A 163 -6.68 -19.02 -14.46
N ASP A 164 -7.70 -19.65 -13.90
CA ASP A 164 -8.39 -19.37 -12.64
C ASP A 164 -7.46 -19.40 -11.38
N SER A 165 -6.17 -19.11 -11.50
CA SER A 165 -5.23 -19.26 -10.37
C SER A 165 -4.01 -18.32 -10.36
N ALA A 166 -4.07 -17.14 -10.98
CA ALA A 166 -3.06 -16.12 -10.72
C ALA A 166 -3.34 -15.48 -9.34
N GLU A 167 -2.53 -15.80 -8.33
CA GLU A 167 -2.58 -15.11 -7.03
C GLU A 167 -2.49 -13.58 -7.27
N SER A 168 -3.49 -12.83 -6.80
CA SER A 168 -3.53 -11.37 -6.93
C SER A 168 -2.27 -10.75 -6.32
N ALA A 169 -1.66 -9.76 -6.99
CA ALA A 169 -0.50 -9.05 -6.48
C ALA A 169 -0.79 -8.39 -5.11
N LEU A 170 -2.03 -7.95 -4.87
CA LEU A 170 -2.49 -7.52 -3.55
C LEU A 170 -2.28 -8.62 -2.50
N CYS A 171 -2.75 -9.85 -2.78
CA CYS A 171 -2.61 -10.97 -1.84
C CYS A 171 -1.13 -11.24 -1.51
N LEU A 172 -0.25 -11.22 -2.51
CA LEU A 172 1.20 -11.40 -2.31
C LEU A 172 1.82 -10.28 -1.48
N GLY A 173 1.43 -9.03 -1.73
CA GLY A 173 1.85 -7.87 -0.94
C GLY A 173 1.39 -7.91 0.51
N LEU A 174 0.11 -8.21 0.71
CA LEU A 174 -0.49 -8.37 2.03
C LEU A 174 0.16 -9.52 2.80
N ALA A 175 0.47 -10.63 2.14
CA ALA A 175 1.18 -11.75 2.76
C ALA A 175 2.58 -11.34 3.26
N ALA A 176 3.29 -10.47 2.53
CA ALA A 176 4.61 -9.95 2.93
C ALA A 176 4.59 -9.14 4.23
N ILE A 177 3.42 -8.65 4.63
CA ILE A 177 3.18 -7.92 5.90
C ILE A 177 2.32 -8.73 6.89
N GLY A 178 2.12 -10.03 6.66
CA GLY A 178 1.45 -10.94 7.58
C GLY A 178 -0.08 -10.93 7.51
N ILE A 179 -0.66 -10.43 6.42
CA ILE A 179 -2.11 -10.45 6.16
C ILE A 179 -2.42 -11.56 5.16
N SER A 180 -3.32 -12.46 5.55
CA SER A 180 -3.85 -13.54 4.72
C SER A 180 -5.29 -13.20 4.33
N THR A 181 -5.54 -13.11 3.03
CA THR A 181 -6.88 -12.85 2.48
C THR A 181 -7.13 -13.68 1.22
N ALA A 182 -8.40 -13.93 0.92
CA ALA A 182 -8.89 -14.58 -0.30
C ALA A 182 -9.35 -13.57 -1.36
N VAL A 183 -8.53 -12.53 -1.66
CA VAL A 183 -8.79 -11.50 -2.69
C VAL A 183 -9.70 -10.33 -2.24
N PHE A 184 -10.09 -10.26 -0.97
CA PHE A 184 -10.85 -9.13 -0.41
C PHE A 184 -10.07 -8.40 0.68
N PHE A 185 -9.95 -7.08 0.58
CA PHE A 185 -9.33 -6.27 1.61
C PHE A 185 -10.32 -5.21 2.10
N ALA A 186 -10.79 -5.33 3.35
CA ALA A 186 -11.84 -4.48 3.90
C ALA A 186 -11.55 -2.97 3.77
N PRO A 187 -10.30 -2.49 4.00
CA PRO A 187 -9.96 -1.08 3.81
C PRO A 187 -10.18 -0.56 2.38
N HIS A 188 -10.20 -1.44 1.39
CA HIS A 188 -10.47 -1.09 0.00
C HIS A 188 -11.95 -0.94 -0.32
N THR A 189 -12.86 -1.21 0.62
CA THR A 189 -14.29 -0.95 0.39
C THR A 189 -14.60 0.55 0.40
N ARG A 190 -15.50 0.98 -0.49
CA ARG A 190 -15.93 2.39 -0.59
C ARG A 190 -16.50 2.95 0.72
N SER A 191 -17.11 2.08 1.54
CA SER A 191 -17.73 2.45 2.81
C SER A 191 -16.81 2.29 4.02
N PHE A 192 -15.50 2.02 3.83
CA PHE A 192 -14.58 1.88 4.94
C PHE A 192 -14.45 3.22 5.70
N PRO A 193 -14.66 3.26 7.03
CA PRO A 193 -14.77 4.50 7.78
C PRO A 193 -13.37 5.02 8.19
N TRP A 194 -12.57 5.45 7.21
CA TRP A 194 -11.18 5.87 7.41
C TRP A 194 -10.99 6.87 8.55
N GLN A 195 -11.88 7.85 8.70
CA GLN A 195 -11.75 8.91 9.70
C GLN A 195 -11.78 8.40 11.15
N ASP A 196 -12.39 7.23 11.40
CA ASP A 196 -12.40 6.61 12.73
C ASP A 196 -11.01 6.09 13.13
N TYR A 197 -10.13 5.88 12.14
CA TYR A 197 -8.78 5.33 12.30
C TYR A 197 -7.67 6.37 12.10
N ALA A 198 -7.99 7.65 11.91
CA ALA A 198 -6.97 8.68 11.69
C ALA A 198 -5.97 8.71 12.85
N ILE A 199 -4.67 8.74 12.52
CA ILE A 199 -3.61 8.74 13.54
C ILE A 199 -3.76 10.00 14.41
N LYS A 200 -3.74 9.81 15.73
CA LYS A 200 -3.80 10.93 16.68
C LYS A 200 -2.38 11.27 17.11
N LEU A 201 -2.00 12.53 16.96
CA LEU A 201 -0.82 13.06 17.63
C LEU A 201 -1.10 12.98 19.14
N ASN A 202 -0.36 12.12 19.84
CA ASN A 202 -0.30 12.22 21.29
C ASN A 202 0.46 13.52 21.60
N ASN A 203 -0.28 14.62 21.75
CA ASN A 203 0.24 15.79 22.42
C ASN A 203 0.51 15.36 23.86
N GLY A 204 1.78 15.15 24.17
CA GLY A 204 2.25 14.76 25.51
C GLY A 204 1.84 15.75 26.60
#